data_AF-A0A501W8V3-F1
#
_entry.id   AF-A0A501W8V3-F1
#
_cell.length_a   1.000
_cell.length_b   1.000
_cell.length_c   1.000
_cell.angle_alpha   90.00
_cell.angle_beta   90.00
_cell.angle_gamma   90.00
#
_symmetry.space_group_name_H-M   'P 1'
#
loop_
_entity.id
_entity.type
_entity.pdbx_description
1 polymer ?
#
loop_
_entity_poly.entity_id
_entity_poly.type
_entity_poly.pdbx_seq_one_letter_code
_entity_poly.pdbx_strand_id
1 'polypeptide(L)'
;MKNGVELIAAERQRQIEQEGWTPEHDAEHDSEELVHAAKCYASAAIANTYSKRNVTYAGYRPGEKAPNQWPWQGSWWKPSADPIRNLVKAGALIAAEIDRLNRIKQNESR
;
A
#
# COMPACT_ATOMS: atom_id res chain seq x y z
N MET A 1 3.59 22.20 -6.72
CA MET A 1 2.89 21.04 -6.11
C MET A 1 3.59 19.79 -6.55
N LYS A 2 3.77 18.79 -5.67
CA LYS A 2 4.31 17.49 -6.09
C LYS A 2 3.30 16.75 -6.99
N ASN A 3 3.76 16.12 -8.05
CA ASN A 3 2.95 15.24 -8.88
C ASN A 3 2.79 13.85 -8.24
N GLY A 4 1.97 12.97 -8.84
CA GLY A 4 1.67 11.65 -8.28
C GLY A 4 2.90 10.74 -8.09
N VAL A 5 3.84 10.77 -9.04
CA VAL A 5 5.09 9.99 -8.97
C VAL A 5 5.95 10.49 -7.82
N GLU A 6 6.11 11.80 -7.68
CA GLU A 6 6.89 12.42 -6.61
C GLU A 6 6.29 12.14 -5.21
N LEU A 7 4.97 12.03 -5.11
CA LEU A 7 4.29 11.66 -3.86
C LEU A 7 4.52 10.20 -3.50
N ILE A 8 4.43 9.28 -4.48
CA ILE A 8 4.70 7.85 -4.27
C ILE A 8 6.15 7.64 -3.85
N ALA A 9 7.11 8.28 -4.53
CA ALA A 9 8.52 8.19 -4.19
C ALA A 9 8.79 8.70 -2.77
N ALA A 10 8.19 9.83 -2.38
CA ALA A 10 8.33 10.37 -1.04
C ALA A 10 7.73 9.44 0.04
N GLU A 11 6.60 8.78 -0.23
CA GLU A 11 6.03 7.81 0.70
C GLU A 11 6.87 6.53 0.81
N ARG A 12 7.42 6.05 -0.31
CA ARG A 12 8.33 4.91 -0.27
C ARG A 12 9.56 5.21 0.59
N GLN A 13 10.15 6.39 0.43
CA GLN A 13 11.26 6.85 1.27
C GLN A 13 10.85 6.91 2.75
N ARG A 14 9.67 7.46 3.05
CA ARG A 14 9.13 7.52 4.42
C ARG A 14 8.97 6.12 5.03
N GLN A 15 8.46 5.14 4.28
CA GLN A 15 8.29 3.76 4.75
C GLN A 15 9.64 3.14 5.12
N ILE A 16 10.68 3.36 4.32
CA ILE A 16 12.04 2.88 4.60
C ILE A 16 12.58 3.57 5.87
N GLU A 17 12.52 4.90 5.94
CA GLU A 17 13.17 5.68 7.00
C GLU A 17 12.45 5.59 8.35
N GLN A 18 11.12 5.56 8.35
CA GLN A 18 10.32 5.68 9.58
C GLN A 18 9.77 4.34 10.06
N GLU A 19 9.44 3.43 9.13
CA GLU A 19 8.85 2.13 9.48
C GLU A 19 9.89 1.00 9.39
N GLY A 20 11.07 1.26 8.82
CA GLY A 20 12.11 0.26 8.64
C GLY A 20 11.77 -0.77 7.54
N TRP A 21 10.85 -0.46 6.63
CA TRP A 21 10.46 -1.35 5.52
C TRP A 21 11.51 -1.29 4.41
N THR A 22 12.70 -1.78 4.74
CA THR A 22 13.83 -1.87 3.80
C THR A 22 13.55 -2.91 2.72
N PRO A 23 14.30 -2.90 1.62
CA PRO A 23 14.16 -3.94 0.61
C PRO A 23 14.44 -5.37 1.13
N GLU A 24 15.26 -5.50 2.18
CA GLU A 24 15.53 -6.78 2.85
C GLU A 24 14.31 -7.23 3.65
N HIS A 25 13.65 -6.31 4.37
CA HIS A 25 12.35 -6.57 4.99
C HIS A 25 11.30 -6.97 3.95
N ASP A 26 11.23 -6.24 2.83
CA ASP A 26 10.26 -6.51 1.77
C ASP A 26 10.46 -7.90 1.12
N ALA A 27 11.70 -8.40 1.12
CA ALA A 27 12.00 -9.75 0.63
C ALA A 27 11.43 -10.87 1.53
N GLU A 28 11.11 -10.57 2.79
CA GLU A 28 10.44 -11.51 3.71
C GLU A 28 8.94 -11.68 3.40
N HIS A 29 8.38 -10.82 2.55
CA HIS A 29 6.97 -10.84 2.12
C HIS A 29 6.83 -11.49 0.74
N ASP A 30 7.11 -12.79 0.65
CA ASP A 30 7.15 -13.53 -0.62
C ASP A 30 5.78 -14.09 -1.08
N SER A 31 4.76 -13.96 -0.25
CA SER A 31 3.41 -14.50 -0.48
C SER A 31 2.44 -13.42 -0.96
N GLU A 32 2.94 -12.54 -1.85
CA GLU A 32 2.18 -11.48 -2.53
C GLU A 32 1.61 -10.40 -1.57
N GLU A 33 2.08 -10.37 -0.32
CA GLU A 33 1.50 -9.53 0.74
C GLU A 33 1.59 -8.04 0.40
N LEU A 34 2.70 -7.58 -0.21
CA LEU A 34 2.85 -6.19 -0.66
C LEU A 34 1.75 -5.78 -1.66
N VAL A 35 1.41 -6.66 -2.60
CA VAL A 35 0.34 -6.45 -3.59
C VAL A 35 -1.03 -6.44 -2.93
N HIS A 36 -1.29 -7.38 -2.02
CA HIS A 36 -2.53 -7.45 -1.26
C HIS A 36 -2.75 -6.19 -0.42
N ALA A 37 -1.71 -5.71 0.25
CA ALA A 37 -1.73 -4.47 1.01
C ALA A 37 -1.99 -3.25 0.11
N ALA A 38 -1.34 -3.17 -1.06
CA ALA A 38 -1.55 -2.11 -2.04
C ALA A 38 -3.01 -2.08 -2.53
N LYS A 39 -3.57 -3.25 -2.89
CA LYS A 39 -4.97 -3.42 -3.28
C LYS A 39 -5.94 -2.91 -2.21
N CYS A 40 -5.65 -3.19 -0.94
CA CYS A 40 -6.47 -2.71 0.18
C CYS A 40 -6.49 -1.17 0.25
N TYR A 41 -5.33 -0.52 0.13
CA TYR A 41 -5.27 0.95 0.10
C TYR A 41 -5.94 1.56 -1.13
N ALA A 42 -5.80 0.96 -2.32
CA ALA A 42 -6.51 1.39 -3.52
C ALA A 42 -8.04 1.29 -3.32
N SER A 43 -8.51 0.20 -2.72
CA SER A 43 -9.93 0.00 -2.39
C SER A 43 -10.43 1.04 -1.37
N ALA A 44 -9.59 1.42 -0.39
CA ALA A 44 -9.92 2.50 0.54
C ALA A 44 -10.06 3.86 -0.18
N ALA A 45 -9.19 4.17 -1.15
CA ALA A 45 -9.31 5.39 -1.97
C ALA A 45 -10.62 5.43 -2.78
N ILE A 46 -11.01 4.28 -3.34
CA ILE A 46 -12.29 4.12 -4.04
C ILE A 46 -13.46 4.39 -3.08
N ALA A 47 -13.45 3.76 -1.90
CA ALA A 47 -14.51 3.94 -0.90
C ALA A 47 -14.63 5.40 -0.42
N ASN A 48 -13.52 6.13 -0.27
CA ASN A 48 -13.55 7.56 0.08
C ASN A 48 -14.34 8.38 -0.95
N THR A 49 -14.25 8.03 -2.24
CA THR A 49 -14.97 8.70 -3.33
C THR A 49 -16.47 8.44 -3.27
N TYR A 50 -16.89 7.23 -2.88
CA TYR A 50 -18.30 6.86 -2.72
C TYR A 50 -18.91 7.31 -1.37
N SER A 51 -18.09 7.48 -0.33
CA SER A 51 -18.54 7.75 1.04
C SER A 51 -19.32 9.07 1.25
N LYS A 52 -19.28 10.02 0.30
CA LYS A 52 -20.26 11.15 0.29
C LYS A 52 -21.72 10.69 0.19
N ARG A 53 -21.97 9.42 -0.17
CA ARG A 53 -23.31 8.81 -0.36
C ARG A 53 -23.64 7.71 0.65
N ASN A 54 -22.88 7.54 1.74
CA ASN A 54 -23.12 6.50 2.77
C ASN A 54 -23.08 5.03 2.25
N VAL A 55 -22.61 4.79 1.02
CA VAL A 55 -22.43 3.45 0.46
C VAL A 55 -20.95 3.21 0.24
N THR A 56 -20.41 2.26 0.98
CA THR A 56 -19.01 1.84 0.86
C THR A 56 -18.94 0.65 -0.09
N TYR A 57 -17.98 0.64 -1.02
CA TYR A 57 -17.66 -0.55 -1.80
C TYR A 57 -17.38 -1.72 -0.84
N ALA A 58 -18.18 -2.79 -0.92
CA ALA A 58 -18.07 -3.99 -0.09
C ALA A 58 -18.13 -3.78 1.45
N GLY A 59 -18.82 -2.75 1.95
CA GLY A 59 -19.00 -2.53 3.40
C GLY A 59 -17.82 -1.85 4.12
N TYR A 60 -16.84 -1.33 3.38
CA TYR A 60 -15.64 -0.70 3.93
C TYR A 60 -15.84 0.75 4.39
N ARG A 61 -15.94 1.00 5.70
CA ARG A 61 -15.90 2.37 6.26
C ARG A 61 -14.45 2.81 6.56
N PRO A 62 -14.02 4.00 6.11
CA PRO A 62 -12.71 4.54 6.48
C PRO A 62 -12.55 4.60 8.00
N GLY A 63 -11.54 3.90 8.53
CA GLY A 63 -11.16 3.96 9.95
C GLY A 63 -11.75 2.89 10.88
N GLU A 64 -12.62 1.98 10.42
CA GLU A 64 -13.28 1.03 11.33
C GLU A 64 -12.53 -0.30 11.50
N LYS A 65 -12.09 -0.97 10.42
CA LYS A 65 -11.33 -2.24 10.48
C LYS A 65 -10.44 -2.46 9.25
N ALA A 66 -9.38 -3.25 9.41
CA ALA A 66 -8.61 -3.78 8.29
C ALA A 66 -9.51 -4.65 7.40
N PRO A 67 -9.44 -4.52 6.05
CA PRO A 67 -10.13 -5.42 5.14
C PRO A 67 -9.70 -6.87 5.35
N ASN A 68 -10.56 -7.85 5.07
CA ASN A 68 -10.23 -9.28 5.17
C ASN A 68 -9.05 -9.72 4.29
N GLN A 69 -8.70 -8.91 3.30
CA GLN A 69 -7.60 -9.14 2.35
C GLN A 69 -6.30 -8.43 2.79
N TRP A 70 -6.33 -7.71 3.91
CA TRP A 70 -5.14 -7.10 4.49
C TRP A 70 -4.24 -8.21 5.05
N PRO A 71 -2.97 -8.29 4.63
CA PRO A 71 -2.13 -9.45 4.92
C PRO A 71 -1.51 -9.43 6.32
N TRP A 72 -1.48 -8.28 6.99
CA TRP A 72 -0.77 -8.12 8.26
C TRP A 72 -1.72 -7.87 9.42
N GLN A 73 -1.17 -7.69 10.62
CA GLN A 73 -1.97 -7.32 11.78
C GLN A 73 -2.77 -6.04 11.52
N GLY A 74 -4.00 -5.99 12.01
CA GLY A 74 -4.91 -4.85 11.79
C GLY A 74 -4.40 -3.53 12.37
N SER A 75 -3.47 -3.55 13.33
CA SER A 75 -2.80 -2.35 13.87
C SER A 75 -1.93 -1.63 12.84
N TRP A 76 -1.46 -2.34 11.81
CA TRP A 76 -0.71 -1.76 10.69
C TRP A 76 -1.62 -1.19 9.60
N TRP A 77 -2.92 -1.45 9.67
CA TRP A 77 -3.89 -0.83 8.79
C TRP A 77 -4.17 0.61 9.20
N LYS A 78 -3.62 1.56 8.45
CA LYS A 78 -3.71 3.00 8.74
C LYS A 78 -4.31 3.77 7.55
N PRO A 79 -5.59 3.57 7.19
CA PRO A 79 -6.20 4.25 6.05
C PRO A 79 -6.35 5.76 6.32
N SER A 80 -6.39 6.55 5.25
CA SER A 80 -6.65 7.99 5.29
C SER A 80 -8.08 8.32 4.81
N ALA A 81 -8.65 9.42 5.30
CA ALA A 81 -9.85 10.02 4.72
C ALA A 81 -9.57 10.71 3.36
N ASP A 82 -8.31 11.03 3.09
CA ASP A 82 -7.87 11.57 1.79
C ASP A 82 -7.59 10.41 0.80
N PRO A 83 -8.34 10.31 -0.32
CA PRO A 83 -8.09 9.28 -1.34
C PRO A 83 -6.70 9.39 -1.97
N ILE A 84 -6.13 10.59 -2.11
CA ILE A 84 -4.78 10.76 -2.67
C ILE A 84 -3.77 10.08 -1.75
N ARG A 85 -3.85 10.32 -0.44
CA ARG A 85 -2.96 9.67 0.54
C ARG A 85 -3.02 8.14 0.50
N ASN A 86 -4.19 7.56 0.29
CA ASN A 86 -4.35 6.11 0.14
C ASN A 86 -3.71 5.58 -1.15
N LEU A 87 -3.91 6.26 -2.28
CA LEU A 87 -3.26 5.91 -3.55
C LEU A 87 -1.74 6.03 -3.46
N VAL A 88 -1.23 7.03 -2.73
CA VAL A 88 0.20 7.19 -2.48
C VAL A 88 0.78 5.99 -1.71
N LYS A 89 0.09 5.51 -0.66
CA LYS A 89 0.49 4.30 0.07
C LYS A 89 0.44 3.05 -0.82
N ALA A 90 -0.61 2.91 -1.63
CA ALA A 90 -0.75 1.80 -2.57
C ALA A 90 0.39 1.79 -3.59
N GLY A 91 0.71 2.95 -4.19
CA GLY A 91 1.80 3.08 -5.15
C GLY A 91 3.17 2.79 -4.54
N ALA A 92 3.41 3.20 -3.29
CA ALA A 92 4.66 2.91 -2.59
C ALA A 92 4.84 1.40 -2.35
N LEU A 93 3.77 0.69 -1.97
CA LEU A 93 3.79 -0.76 -1.81
C LEU A 93 3.97 -1.50 -3.14
N ILE A 94 3.35 -1.01 -4.23
CA ILE A 94 3.60 -1.53 -5.59
C ILE A 94 5.05 -1.34 -6.01
N ALA A 95 5.65 -0.18 -5.72
CA ALA A 95 7.07 0.06 -6.00
C ALA A 95 7.97 -0.92 -5.24
N ALA A 96 7.67 -1.18 -3.96
CA ALA A 96 8.39 -2.17 -3.16
C ALA A 96 8.30 -3.58 -3.76
N GLU A 97 7.11 -4.02 -4.21
CA GLU A 97 6.96 -5.33 -4.86
C GLU A 97 7.71 -5.41 -6.20
N ILE A 98 7.66 -4.36 -7.02
CA ILE A 98 8.41 -4.31 -8.28
C ILE A 98 9.91 -4.47 -8.01
N ASP A 99 10.44 -3.78 -6.99
CA ASP A 99 11.84 -3.89 -6.59
C ASP A 99 12.18 -5.31 -6.11
N ARG A 100 11.31 -5.94 -5.32
CA ARG A 100 11.47 -7.33 -4.85
C ARG A 100 11.54 -8.31 -6.02
N LEU A 101 10.58 -8.22 -6.96
CA LEU A 101 10.53 -9.09 -8.14
C LEU A 101 11.73 -8.86 -9.08
N ASN A 102 12.18 -7.61 -9.24
CA ASN A 102 13.36 -7.32 -10.05
C ASN A 102 14.64 -7.92 -9.44
N ARG A 103 14.78 -7.92 -8.10
CA ARG A 103 15.91 -8.57 -7.43
C ARG A 103 15.92 -10.09 -7.66
N ILE A 104 14.76 -10.74 -7.60
CA ILE A 104 14.64 -12.18 -7.89
C ILE A 104 15.12 -12.47 -9.32
N LYS A 105 14.61 -11.74 -10.32
CA LYS A 105 15.02 -11.91 -11.72
C LYS A 105 16.52 -11.71 -11.94
N GLN A 106 17.13 -10.74 -11.24
CA GLN A 106 18.57 -10.50 -11.30
C GLN A 106 19.38 -11.65 -10.69
N ASN A 107 18.88 -12.27 -9.62
CA ASN A 107 19.54 -13.41 -8.99
C ASN A 107 19.41 -14.70 -9.81
N GLU A 108 18.29 -14.90 -10.51
CA GLU A 108 18.09 -16.04 -11.43
C GLU A 108 18.94 -15.95 -12.71
N SER A 109 19.36 -14.74 -13.08
CA SER A 109 20.17 -14.47 -14.28
C SER A 109 21.68 -14.55 -14.04
N ARG A 110 22.12 -14.81 -12.79
CA ARG A 110 23.53 -14.92 -12.38
C ARG A 110 23.94 -16.38 -12.25
#